data_AF-A0A522VWE2-F1
#
_entry.id   AF-A0A522VWE2-F1
#
_cell.length_a   1.000
_cell.length_b   1.000
_cell.length_c   1.000
_cell.angle_alpha   90.00
_cell.angle_beta   90.00
_cell.angle_gamma   90.00
#
_symmetry.space_group_name_H-M   'P 1'
#
loop_
_entity.id
_entity.type
_entity.pdbx_description
1 polymer ?
#
loop_
_entity_poly.entity_id
_entity_poly.type
_entity_poly.pdbx_seq_one_letter_code
_entity_poly.pdbx_strand_id
1 'polypeptide(L)'
;MIRKIKRLKSIGKFYDFSAQANALDWHKNTFVFAPNAYGKTTLVNVLRSLRDNDPKLILARKTLGAATRPEAVIVIDSANQVFNGIRWERQYPAIQFFDAPFIHANILTHEIGHDHKKNIHKLIIGMEGVKLADELSHLKAKEKAKSQEVETLADQFKRGGFTTLSLEAFLALHPDEEASVGPRIQQLEQNIKSKQSEGVVRGLGFPRTIEAPAFDSSGVKELVARKLTATHEAAEKRVLEHIDLNFKDKAHAKQFIRQGLDQTQANCPFCGQDLKNAADLLK
;
A
#
# COMPACT_ATOMS: atom_id res chain seq x y z
N MET A 1 -31.22 7.15 41.00
CA MET A 1 -31.12 7.57 42.43
C MET A 1 -30.39 6.49 43.23
N ILE A 2 -29.48 6.86 44.13
CA ILE A 2 -28.85 5.89 45.05
C ILE A 2 -29.92 5.40 46.03
N ARG A 3 -30.28 4.12 45.97
CA ARG A 3 -31.33 3.52 46.81
C ARG A 3 -30.79 2.93 48.09
N LYS A 4 -29.63 2.28 48.06
CA LYS A 4 -29.02 1.71 49.27
C LYS A 4 -27.57 1.34 49.06
N ILE A 5 -26.84 1.25 50.16
CA ILE A 5 -25.55 0.58 50.22
C ILE A 5 -25.83 -0.86 50.63
N LYS A 6 -25.70 -1.79 49.69
CA LYS A 6 -25.98 -3.21 49.95
C LYS A 6 -24.84 -3.87 50.71
N ARG A 7 -23.59 -3.53 50.37
CA ARG A 7 -22.40 -4.14 50.99
C ARG A 7 -21.20 -3.20 51.00
N LEU A 8 -20.42 -3.23 52.08
CA LEU A 8 -19.07 -2.66 52.17
C LEU A 8 -18.19 -3.61 52.99
N LYS A 9 -17.14 -4.16 52.38
CA LYS A 9 -16.26 -5.16 53.00
C LYS A 9 -14.80 -4.78 52.81
N SER A 10 -14.01 -4.91 53.87
CA SER A 10 -12.57 -4.56 53.89
C SER A 10 -12.24 -3.11 53.47
N ILE A 11 -13.14 -2.16 53.75
CA ILE A 11 -12.95 -0.73 53.45
C ILE A 11 -13.00 0.08 54.76
N GLY A 12 -11.83 0.48 55.27
CA GLY A 12 -11.68 1.29 56.47
C GLY A 12 -12.25 0.55 57.69
N LYS A 13 -13.29 1.14 58.30
CA LYS A 13 -14.02 0.54 59.43
C LYS A 13 -15.17 -0.38 58.99
N PHE A 14 -15.46 -0.47 57.69
CA PHE A 14 -16.43 -1.42 57.15
C PHE A 14 -15.75 -2.77 56.92
N TYR A 15 -15.70 -3.59 57.98
CA TYR A 15 -15.10 -4.92 57.94
C TYR A 15 -15.88 -5.87 57.01
N ASP A 16 -17.18 -6.05 57.25
CA ASP A 16 -18.11 -6.80 56.38
C ASP A 16 -19.55 -6.31 56.60
N PHE A 17 -19.80 -5.04 56.29
CA PHE A 17 -21.15 -4.48 56.35
C PHE A 17 -22.01 -5.05 55.22
N SER A 18 -23.21 -5.52 55.57
CA SER A 18 -24.23 -6.00 54.64
C SER A 18 -25.60 -5.50 55.11
N ALA A 19 -26.33 -4.80 54.23
CA ALA A 19 -27.68 -4.36 54.54
C ALA A 19 -28.67 -5.51 54.37
N GLN A 20 -29.57 -5.68 55.36
CA GLN A 20 -30.69 -6.62 55.24
C GLN A 20 -31.66 -6.16 54.14
N ALA A 21 -32.44 -7.09 53.58
CA ALA A 21 -33.20 -6.88 52.35
C ALA A 21 -34.08 -5.62 52.33
N ASN A 22 -34.71 -5.29 53.47
CA ASN A 22 -35.68 -4.19 53.64
C ASN A 22 -35.23 -3.11 54.63
N ALA A 23 -33.93 -3.02 54.95
CA ALA A 23 -33.41 -2.07 55.92
C ALA A 23 -32.47 -1.06 55.25
N LEU A 24 -32.47 0.17 55.77
CA LEU A 24 -31.54 1.26 55.39
C LEU A 24 -31.68 1.74 53.93
N ASP A 25 -32.89 1.70 53.38
CA ASP A 25 -33.18 2.35 52.10
C ASP A 25 -33.06 3.88 52.23
N TRP A 26 -32.48 4.48 51.21
CA TRP A 26 -32.28 5.92 51.10
C TRP A 26 -33.48 6.55 50.41
N HIS A 27 -34.01 7.59 51.03
CA HIS A 27 -35.05 8.44 50.47
C HIS A 27 -34.44 9.73 49.90
N LYS A 28 -35.27 10.56 49.27
CA LYS A 28 -34.85 11.83 48.65
C LYS A 28 -33.95 12.65 49.58
N ASN A 29 -34.30 12.68 50.86
CA ASN A 29 -33.50 13.27 51.93
C ASN A 29 -33.12 12.15 52.92
N THR A 30 -31.83 11.81 52.97
CA THR A 30 -31.32 10.77 53.88
C THR A 30 -30.17 11.36 54.69
N PHE A 31 -30.26 11.25 56.01
CA PHE A 31 -29.23 11.72 56.93
C PHE A 31 -28.42 10.53 57.44
N VAL A 32 -27.11 10.56 57.16
CA VAL A 32 -26.16 9.56 57.68
C VAL A 32 -25.31 10.23 58.74
N PHE A 33 -25.50 9.84 60.00
CA PHE A 33 -24.76 10.37 61.13
C PHE A 33 -23.96 9.27 61.82
N ALA A 34 -22.80 9.65 62.35
CA ALA A 34 -21.94 8.79 63.17
C ALA A 34 -20.95 9.69 63.93
N PRO A 35 -20.32 9.21 65.01
CA PRO A 35 -19.23 9.94 65.66
C PRO A 35 -17.99 10.12 64.76
N ASN A 36 -17.01 10.88 65.23
CA ASN A 36 -15.75 11.06 64.52
C ASN A 36 -14.98 9.73 64.41
N ALA A 37 -14.28 9.54 63.29
CA ALA A 37 -13.54 8.30 62.98
C ALA A 37 -14.37 7.02 62.74
N TYR A 38 -15.71 7.10 62.65
CA TYR A 38 -16.59 5.95 62.34
C TYR A 38 -16.78 5.67 60.84
N GLY A 39 -15.98 6.30 59.96
CA GLY A 39 -15.98 5.97 58.52
C GLY A 39 -16.92 6.78 57.63
N LYS A 40 -17.49 7.89 58.10
CA LYS A 40 -18.27 8.81 57.24
C LYS A 40 -17.49 9.26 56.01
N THR A 41 -16.26 9.74 56.19
CA THR A 41 -15.37 10.13 55.09
C THR A 41 -15.00 8.95 54.20
N THR A 42 -14.88 7.75 54.78
CA THR A 42 -14.64 6.52 54.01
C THR A 42 -15.81 6.22 53.08
N LEU A 43 -17.04 6.37 53.57
CA LEU A 43 -18.23 6.21 52.74
C LEU A 43 -18.26 7.23 51.59
N VAL A 44 -17.95 8.50 51.88
CA VAL A 44 -17.84 9.53 50.84
C VAL A 44 -16.78 9.15 49.78
N ASN A 45 -15.63 8.60 50.19
CA ASN A 45 -14.60 8.13 49.25
C ASN A 45 -15.07 6.96 48.38
N VAL A 46 -15.89 6.04 48.91
CA VAL A 46 -16.49 4.95 48.12
C VAL A 46 -17.42 5.52 47.05
N LEU A 47 -18.31 6.46 47.42
CA LEU A 47 -19.19 7.12 46.46
C LEU A 47 -18.40 7.93 45.42
N ARG A 48 -17.33 8.62 45.84
CA ARG A 48 -16.46 9.39 44.95
C ARG A 48 -15.72 8.49 43.97
N SER A 49 -15.23 7.34 44.44
CA SER A 49 -14.65 6.29 43.59
C SER A 49 -15.63 5.80 42.54
N LEU A 50 -16.90 5.59 42.90
CA LEU A 50 -17.95 5.18 41.95
C LEU A 50 -18.22 6.25 40.87
N ARG A 51 -18.17 7.54 41.25
CA ARG A 51 -18.36 8.66 40.32
C ARG A 51 -17.20 8.81 39.35
N ASP A 52 -15.98 8.86 39.88
CA ASP A 52 -14.76 9.18 39.12
C ASP A 52 -14.14 7.94 38.47
N ASN A 53 -14.70 6.75 38.74
CA ASN A 53 -14.14 5.45 38.39
C ASN A 53 -12.66 5.32 38.80
N ASP A 54 -12.33 5.83 39.99
CA ASP A 54 -10.97 5.79 40.55
C ASP A 54 -10.89 4.78 41.71
N PRO A 55 -10.36 3.56 41.47
CA PRO A 55 -10.20 2.54 42.50
C PRO A 55 -9.27 2.94 43.64
N LYS A 56 -8.33 3.87 43.40
CA LYS A 56 -7.30 4.25 44.39
C LYS A 56 -7.93 4.78 45.67
N LEU A 57 -9.07 5.48 45.56
CA LEU A 57 -9.82 6.02 46.69
C LEU A 57 -10.32 4.94 47.66
N ILE A 58 -10.68 3.76 47.15
CA ILE A 58 -11.10 2.60 47.96
C ILE A 58 -9.88 1.82 48.45
N LEU A 59 -8.91 1.57 47.56
CA LEU A 59 -7.71 0.80 47.86
C LEU A 59 -6.83 1.46 48.94
N ALA A 60 -6.69 2.78 48.90
CA ALA A 60 -5.99 3.57 49.94
C ALA A 60 -6.69 3.50 51.31
N ARG A 61 -7.93 2.99 51.34
CA ARG A 61 -8.71 2.78 52.56
C ARG A 61 -8.91 1.30 52.86
N LYS A 62 -8.09 0.38 52.33
CA LYS A 62 -8.18 -1.04 52.70
C LYS A 62 -8.09 -1.21 54.23
N THR A 63 -8.97 -2.03 54.80
CA THR A 63 -8.95 -2.33 56.23
C THR A 63 -7.62 -2.98 56.65
N LEU A 64 -7.02 -2.47 57.73
CA LEU A 64 -5.77 -3.00 58.27
C LEU A 64 -5.96 -4.46 58.72
N GLY A 65 -5.00 -5.33 58.36
CA GLY A 65 -5.04 -6.76 58.67
C GLY A 65 -6.03 -7.59 57.84
N ALA A 66 -6.78 -6.99 56.92
CA ALA A 66 -7.72 -7.74 56.09
C ALA A 66 -7.00 -8.55 54.99
N ALA A 67 -7.18 -9.87 55.01
CA ALA A 67 -6.71 -10.78 53.96
C ALA A 67 -7.51 -10.63 52.67
N THR A 68 -8.80 -10.30 52.78
CA THR A 68 -9.72 -10.15 51.65
C THR A 68 -9.54 -8.81 50.93
N ARG A 69 -9.85 -8.79 49.63
CA ARG A 69 -9.86 -7.54 48.86
C ARG A 69 -11.07 -6.67 49.25
N PRO A 70 -10.95 -5.33 49.14
CA PRO A 70 -12.08 -4.42 49.29
C PRO A 70 -13.23 -4.76 48.33
N GLU A 71 -14.46 -4.76 48.82
CA GLU A 71 -15.67 -4.98 48.01
C GLU A 71 -16.72 -3.95 48.40
N ALA A 72 -17.42 -3.40 47.42
CA ALA A 72 -18.53 -2.50 47.63
C ALA A 72 -19.67 -2.82 46.67
N VAL A 73 -20.91 -2.79 47.16
CA VAL A 73 -22.11 -2.96 46.35
C VAL A 73 -23.09 -1.85 46.69
N ILE A 74 -23.36 -0.99 45.71
CA ILE A 74 -24.28 0.14 45.83
C ILE A 74 -25.44 -0.09 44.87
N VAL A 75 -26.67 0.04 45.36
CA VAL A 75 -27.87 -0.08 44.53
C VAL A 75 -28.26 1.29 44.04
N ILE A 76 -28.28 1.46 42.72
CA ILE A 76 -28.73 2.67 42.06
C ILE A 76 -29.94 2.31 41.22
N ASP A 77 -31.06 2.96 41.52
CA ASP A 77 -32.39 2.60 41.03
C ASP A 77 -32.70 1.14 41.32
N SER A 78 -32.51 0.24 40.36
CA SER A 78 -32.70 -1.21 40.56
C SER A 78 -31.47 -2.03 40.16
N ALA A 79 -30.34 -1.37 39.86
CA ALA A 79 -29.10 -2.00 39.41
C ALA A 79 -28.02 -1.97 40.50
N ASN A 80 -27.26 -3.05 40.61
CA ASN A 80 -26.08 -3.10 41.47
C ASN A 80 -24.89 -2.50 40.73
N GLN A 81 -24.23 -1.55 41.39
CA GLN A 81 -22.89 -1.10 41.05
C GLN A 81 -21.93 -1.86 41.96
N VAL A 82 -21.06 -2.68 41.37
CA VAL A 82 -20.18 -3.58 42.12
C VAL A 82 -18.73 -3.15 41.93
N PHE A 83 -18.01 -3.02 43.03
CA PHE A 83 -16.56 -2.90 43.07
C PHE A 83 -15.96 -4.25 43.44
N ASN A 84 -15.17 -4.83 42.54
CA ASN A 84 -14.64 -6.20 42.68
C ASN A 84 -13.25 -6.27 43.34
N GLY A 85 -12.80 -5.19 43.97
CA GLY A 85 -11.47 -5.08 44.56
C GLY A 85 -10.39 -4.55 43.62
N ILE A 86 -10.70 -4.37 42.34
CA ILE A 86 -9.80 -3.75 41.36
C ILE A 86 -10.48 -2.55 40.70
N ARG A 87 -11.73 -2.70 40.25
CA ARG A 87 -12.48 -1.66 39.55
C ARG A 87 -13.98 -1.76 39.82
N TRP A 88 -14.69 -0.69 39.49
CA TRP A 88 -16.14 -0.73 39.36
C TRP A 88 -16.55 -1.42 38.06
N GLU A 89 -17.59 -2.25 38.10
CA GLU A 89 -18.17 -2.85 36.90
C GLU A 89 -18.83 -1.80 36.01
N ARG A 90 -19.45 -0.81 36.65
CA ARG A 90 -20.14 0.31 36.01
C ARG A 90 -19.92 1.54 36.87
N GLN A 91 -19.56 2.65 36.23
CA GLN A 91 -19.43 3.95 36.88
C GLN A 91 -20.78 4.65 36.98
N TYR A 92 -20.94 5.56 37.93
CA TYR A 92 -22.13 6.38 38.04
C TYR A 92 -21.77 7.86 38.24
N PRO A 93 -21.65 8.65 37.14
CA PRO A 93 -21.12 10.01 37.20
C PRO A 93 -22.12 11.04 37.79
N ALA A 94 -23.39 10.68 37.93
CA ALA A 94 -24.45 11.57 38.41
C ALA A 94 -24.48 11.67 39.96
N ILE A 95 -23.32 11.92 40.57
CA ILE A 95 -23.15 12.20 42.01
C ILE A 95 -22.43 13.54 42.15
N GLN A 96 -22.94 14.42 43.01
CA GLN A 96 -22.28 15.67 43.36
C GLN A 96 -21.87 15.65 44.83
N PHE A 97 -20.67 16.16 45.11
CA PHE A 97 -20.11 16.22 46.46
C PHE A 97 -19.89 17.69 46.84
N PHE A 98 -20.42 18.07 48.00
CA PHE A 98 -20.28 19.39 48.60
C PHE A 98 -19.57 19.26 49.95
N ASP A 99 -18.39 18.65 49.95
CA ASP A 99 -17.59 18.40 51.16
C ASP A 99 -16.44 19.38 51.32
N ALA A 100 -15.67 19.26 52.41
CA ALA A 100 -14.57 20.18 52.69
C ALA A 100 -13.59 20.33 51.50
N PRO A 101 -13.13 19.27 50.81
CA PRO A 101 -12.34 19.43 49.57
C PRO A 101 -13.02 20.27 48.50
N PHE A 102 -14.32 20.09 48.27
CA PHE A 102 -15.07 20.93 47.32
C PHE A 102 -15.10 22.39 47.77
N ILE A 103 -15.36 22.63 49.05
CA ILE A 103 -15.40 23.97 49.64
C ILE A 103 -14.01 24.62 49.54
N HIS A 104 -12.94 23.95 49.95
CA HIS A 104 -11.58 24.49 49.85
C HIS A 104 -11.16 24.80 48.41
N ALA A 105 -11.55 23.98 47.45
CA ALA A 105 -11.14 24.15 46.06
C ALA A 105 -11.94 25.22 45.29
N ASN A 106 -13.18 25.51 45.71
CA ASN A 106 -14.13 26.32 44.93
C ASN A 106 -14.80 27.44 45.70
N ILE A 107 -14.79 27.42 47.03
CA ILE A 107 -15.48 28.36 47.91
C ILE A 107 -14.44 29.04 48.82
N LEU A 108 -14.69 30.30 49.15
CA LEU A 108 -13.85 31.07 50.07
C LEU A 108 -13.64 30.33 51.39
N THR A 109 -12.38 30.11 51.76
CA THR A 109 -12.04 29.63 53.10
C THR A 109 -11.30 30.70 53.90
N HIS A 110 -10.06 31.06 53.60
CA HIS A 110 -9.34 32.12 54.37
C HIS A 110 -8.67 33.19 53.51
N GLU A 111 -8.18 32.86 52.30
CA GLU A 111 -7.62 33.84 51.34
C GLU A 111 -8.06 33.52 49.90
N ILE A 112 -8.16 34.54 49.05
CA ILE A 112 -8.54 34.40 47.63
C ILE A 112 -7.28 34.32 46.76
N GLY A 113 -6.83 33.10 46.48
CA GLY A 113 -5.78 32.85 45.49
C GLY A 113 -6.26 32.94 44.04
N HIS A 114 -5.31 32.96 43.11
CA HIS A 114 -5.59 32.97 41.67
C HIS A 114 -6.33 31.69 41.21
N ASP A 115 -6.01 30.54 41.82
CA ASP A 115 -6.65 29.26 41.51
C ASP A 115 -8.11 29.21 41.98
N HIS A 116 -8.44 29.87 43.10
CA HIS A 116 -9.85 30.00 43.54
C HIS A 116 -10.69 30.78 42.52
N LYS A 117 -10.15 31.88 41.97
CA LYS A 117 -10.83 32.64 40.92
C LYS A 117 -11.07 31.79 39.67
N LYS A 118 -10.05 31.03 39.23
CA LYS A 118 -10.19 30.11 38.09
C LYS A 118 -11.26 29.04 38.33
N ASN A 119 -11.26 28.43 39.52
CA ASN A 119 -12.20 27.36 39.85
C ASN A 119 -13.63 27.86 40.04
N ILE A 120 -13.82 29.05 40.63
CA ILE A 120 -15.14 29.71 40.71
C ILE A 120 -15.71 29.96 39.31
N HIS A 121 -14.89 30.41 38.36
CA HIS A 121 -15.35 30.55 36.97
C HIS A 121 -15.81 29.21 36.39
N LYS A 122 -15.09 28.11 36.65
CA LYS A 122 -15.51 26.76 36.24
C LYS A 122 -16.84 26.33 36.87
N LEU A 123 -17.08 26.71 38.13
CA LEU A 123 -18.35 26.45 38.81
C LEU A 123 -19.51 27.22 38.17
N ILE A 124 -19.32 28.51 37.86
CA ILE A 124 -20.33 29.38 37.25
C ILE A 124 -20.67 28.91 35.83
N ILE A 125 -19.65 28.54 35.06
CA ILE A 125 -19.78 28.07 33.68
C ILE A 125 -20.43 26.67 33.62
N GLY A 126 -20.33 25.89 34.69
CA GLY A 126 -20.89 24.54 34.78
C GLY A 126 -20.08 23.49 34.01
N MET A 127 -20.44 22.22 34.19
CA MET A 127 -19.71 21.06 33.63
C MET A 127 -19.56 21.11 32.11
N GLU A 128 -20.56 21.59 31.39
CA GLU A 128 -20.53 21.67 29.93
C GLU A 128 -19.54 22.72 29.45
N GLY A 129 -19.55 23.92 30.03
CA GLY A 129 -18.59 24.94 29.60
C GLY A 129 -17.17 24.67 30.09
N VAL A 130 -16.97 23.91 31.17
CA VAL A 130 -15.63 23.37 31.52
C VAL A 130 -15.14 22.39 30.45
N LYS A 131 -16.00 21.46 29.98
CA LYS A 131 -15.63 20.56 28.87
C LYS A 131 -15.26 21.33 27.61
N LEU A 132 -16.06 22.33 27.22
CA LEU A 132 -15.79 23.16 26.05
C LEU A 132 -14.49 23.96 26.21
N ALA A 133 -14.20 24.48 27.41
CA ALA A 133 -12.96 25.19 27.68
C ALA A 133 -11.72 24.27 27.59
N ASP A 134 -11.83 23.04 28.09
CA ASP A 134 -10.76 22.04 27.98
C ASP A 134 -10.56 21.61 26.52
N GLU A 135 -11.64 21.40 25.78
CA GLU A 135 -11.60 21.06 24.34
C GLU A 135 -10.97 22.20 23.52
N LEU A 136 -11.36 23.45 23.78
CA LEU A 136 -10.75 24.63 23.16
C LEU A 136 -9.25 24.72 23.45
N SER A 137 -8.85 24.46 24.71
CA SER A 137 -7.44 24.48 25.10
C SER A 137 -6.64 23.41 24.37
N HIS A 138 -7.21 22.20 24.23
CA HIS A 138 -6.62 21.10 23.48
C HIS A 138 -6.49 21.43 21.98
N LEU A 139 -7.54 21.99 21.37
CA LEU A 139 -7.52 22.40 19.96
C LEU A 139 -6.45 23.47 19.68
N LYS A 140 -6.34 24.48 20.56
CA LYS A 140 -5.28 25.51 20.47
C LYS A 140 -3.88 24.92 20.57
N ALA A 141 -3.67 23.94 21.45
CA ALA A 141 -2.39 23.26 21.56
C ALA A 141 -2.05 22.48 20.27
N LYS A 142 -3.04 21.81 19.68
CA LYS A 142 -2.89 21.07 18.42
C LYS A 142 -2.61 21.99 17.23
N GLU A 143 -3.32 23.12 17.14
CA GLU A 143 -3.09 24.17 16.14
C GLU A 143 -1.66 24.70 16.22
N LYS A 144 -1.19 25.03 17.42
CA LYS A 144 0.18 25.49 17.64
C LYS A 144 1.22 24.46 17.21
N ALA A 145 1.02 23.19 17.58
CA ALA A 145 1.92 22.11 17.18
C ALA A 145 1.97 21.93 15.65
N LYS A 146 0.82 21.98 14.98
CA LYS A 146 0.73 21.88 13.52
C LYS A 146 1.36 23.08 12.81
N SER A 147 1.18 24.28 13.34
CA SER A 147 1.82 25.49 12.80
C SER A 147 3.34 25.38 12.88
N GLN A 148 3.88 24.91 14.01
CA GLN A 148 5.31 24.68 14.20
C GLN A 148 5.87 23.61 13.22
N GLU A 149 5.09 22.56 12.97
CA GLU A 149 5.44 21.51 12.00
C GLU A 149 5.50 22.07 10.57
N VAL A 150 4.51 22.89 10.18
CA VAL A 150 4.50 23.58 8.87
C VAL A 150 5.70 24.50 8.72
N GLU A 151 6.03 25.31 9.73
CA GLU A 151 7.23 26.16 9.72
C GLU A 151 8.50 25.33 9.54
N THR A 152 8.62 24.22 10.27
CA THR A 152 9.79 23.34 10.21
C THR A 152 9.95 22.73 8.81
N LEU A 153 8.86 22.26 8.20
CA LEU A 153 8.85 21.71 6.84
C LEU A 153 9.15 22.80 5.79
N ALA A 154 8.57 23.99 5.95
CA ALA A 154 8.85 25.13 5.08
C ALA A 154 10.34 25.52 5.12
N ASP A 155 10.97 25.48 6.29
CA ASP A 155 12.41 25.76 6.43
C ASP A 155 13.29 24.64 5.87
N GLN A 156 12.84 23.38 5.91
CA GLN A 156 13.51 22.29 5.19
C GLN A 156 13.44 22.49 3.67
N PHE A 157 12.27 22.87 3.15
CA PHE A 157 12.10 23.19 1.72
C PHE A 157 13.04 24.32 1.28
N LYS A 158 13.10 25.44 2.02
CA LYS A 158 14.01 26.55 1.73
C LYS A 158 15.48 26.14 1.73
N ARG A 159 15.88 25.27 2.67
CA ARG A 159 17.26 24.74 2.75
C ARG A 159 17.62 23.82 1.59
N GLY A 160 16.64 23.21 0.92
CA GLY A 160 16.85 22.34 -0.24
C GLY A 160 17.41 23.03 -1.49
N GLY A 161 17.64 24.35 -1.46
CA GLY A 161 18.26 25.08 -2.56
C GLY A 161 17.29 25.48 -3.67
N PHE A 162 15.98 25.34 -3.46
CA PHE A 162 14.94 25.85 -4.37
C PHE A 162 14.86 27.38 -4.27
N THR A 163 15.76 28.07 -4.98
CA THR A 163 15.83 29.55 -4.98
C THR A 163 14.88 30.20 -5.98
N THR A 164 14.47 29.47 -7.01
CA THR A 164 13.60 29.95 -8.09
C THR A 164 12.12 29.60 -7.89
N LEU A 165 11.80 28.65 -7.01
CA LEU A 165 10.43 28.18 -6.77
C LEU A 165 10.03 28.44 -5.31
N SER A 166 9.00 29.25 -5.10
CA SER A 166 8.43 29.44 -3.77
C SER A 166 7.67 28.18 -3.35
N LEU A 167 7.53 27.97 -2.03
CA LEU A 167 6.76 26.85 -1.49
C LEU A 167 5.30 26.89 -1.97
N GLU A 168 4.70 28.08 -2.06
CA GLU A 168 3.34 28.27 -2.56
C GLU A 168 3.22 27.88 -4.03
N ALA A 169 4.18 28.28 -4.87
CA ALA A 169 4.21 27.88 -6.27
C ALA A 169 4.39 26.37 -6.42
N PHE A 170 5.19 25.73 -5.56
CA PHE A 170 5.38 24.29 -5.55
C PHE A 170 4.09 23.54 -5.17
N LEU A 171 3.41 23.99 -4.11
CA LEU A 171 2.15 23.38 -3.66
C LEU A 171 0.99 23.60 -4.65
N ALA A 172 1.08 24.63 -5.49
CA ALA A 172 0.10 24.92 -6.53
C ALA A 172 0.33 24.13 -7.84
N LEU A 173 1.41 23.35 -7.94
CA LEU A 173 1.67 22.52 -9.13
C LEU A 173 0.53 21.51 -9.32
N HIS A 174 -0.04 21.49 -10.52
CA HIS A 174 -1.10 20.56 -10.84
C HIS A 174 -0.52 19.14 -11.00
N PRO A 175 -1.19 18.08 -10.50
CA PRO A 175 -0.70 16.70 -10.64
C PRO A 175 -0.39 16.27 -12.09
N ASP A 176 -1.11 16.84 -13.05
CA ASP A 176 -0.91 16.58 -14.48
C ASP A 176 0.44 17.10 -14.99
N GLU A 177 1.02 18.12 -14.36
CA GLU A 177 2.35 18.62 -14.73
C GLU A 177 3.40 17.55 -14.46
N GLU A 178 3.34 16.86 -13.31
CA GLU A 178 4.26 15.77 -12.95
C GLU A 178 4.20 14.61 -13.96
N ALA A 179 2.99 14.20 -14.36
CA ALA A 179 2.78 13.14 -15.35
C ALA A 179 3.40 13.47 -16.71
N SER A 180 3.47 14.76 -17.06
CA SER A 180 4.03 15.23 -18.33
C SER A 180 5.57 15.37 -18.35
N VAL A 181 6.22 15.38 -17.18
CA VAL A 181 7.68 15.58 -17.07
C VAL A 181 8.45 14.43 -17.72
N GLY A 182 8.09 13.18 -17.42
CA GLY A 182 8.77 12.00 -17.98
C GLY A 182 8.76 11.97 -19.52
N PRO A 183 7.59 12.10 -20.17
CA PRO A 183 7.51 12.21 -21.62
C PRO A 183 8.32 13.38 -22.20
N ARG A 184 8.31 14.56 -21.56
CA ARG A 184 9.11 15.72 -22.00
C ARG A 184 10.62 15.45 -21.94
N ILE A 185 11.10 14.79 -20.88
CA ILE A 185 12.51 14.39 -20.74
C ILE A 185 12.90 13.44 -21.87
N GLN A 186 12.11 12.38 -22.12
CA GLN A 186 12.39 11.43 -23.20
C GLN A 186 12.47 12.11 -24.57
N GLN A 187 11.53 13.02 -24.86
CA GLN A 187 11.52 13.75 -26.12
C GLN A 187 12.77 14.63 -26.28
N LEU A 188 13.19 15.32 -25.21
CA LEU A 188 14.41 16.13 -25.21
C LEU A 188 15.67 15.29 -25.40
N GLU A 189 15.79 14.15 -24.73
CA GLU A 189 16.90 13.21 -24.90
C GLU A 189 16.99 12.67 -26.34
N GLN A 190 15.84 12.36 -26.95
CA GLN A 190 15.78 11.89 -28.33
C GLN A 190 16.19 12.99 -29.32
N ASN A 191 15.80 14.24 -29.06
CA ASN A 191 16.27 15.40 -29.83
C ASN A 191 17.78 15.61 -29.72
N ILE A 192 18.34 15.46 -28.51
CA ILE A 192 19.79 15.54 -28.28
C ILE A 192 20.52 14.45 -29.07
N LYS A 193 20.05 13.19 -29.01
CA LYS A 193 20.65 12.09 -29.78
C LYS A 193 20.59 12.34 -31.29
N SER A 194 19.47 12.85 -31.81
CA SER A 194 19.35 13.20 -33.23
C SER A 194 20.30 14.33 -33.64
N LYS A 195 20.54 15.30 -32.76
CA LYS A 195 21.49 16.38 -33.03
C LYS A 195 22.95 15.90 -32.96
N GLN A 196 23.26 14.96 -32.08
CA GLN A 196 24.58 14.32 -32.04
C GLN A 196 24.84 13.48 -33.30
N SER A 197 23.84 12.73 -33.79
CA SER A 197 23.98 11.97 -35.04
C SER A 197 24.12 12.88 -36.26
N GLU A 198 23.53 14.09 -36.25
CA GLU A 198 23.75 15.10 -37.29
C GLU A 198 25.24 15.48 -37.45
N GLY A 199 25.97 15.60 -36.34
CA GLY A 199 27.42 15.86 -36.35
C GLY A 199 28.21 14.69 -36.96
N VAL A 200 27.82 13.45 -36.65
CA VAL A 200 28.43 12.24 -37.22
C VAL A 200 28.16 12.17 -38.73
N VAL A 201 26.93 12.44 -39.16
CA VAL A 201 26.54 12.41 -40.58
C VAL A 201 27.26 13.48 -41.39
N ARG A 202 27.45 14.69 -40.85
CA ARG A 202 28.26 15.74 -41.51
C ARG A 202 29.74 15.36 -41.63
N GLY A 203 30.25 14.51 -40.75
CA GLY A 203 31.61 13.99 -40.79
C GLY A 203 31.81 12.78 -41.73
N LEU A 204 30.73 12.16 -42.20
CA LEU A 204 30.82 11.12 -43.22
C LEU A 204 31.29 11.76 -44.53
N GLY A 205 32.35 11.21 -45.11
CA GLY A 205 32.82 11.64 -46.43
C GLY A 205 31.76 11.40 -47.50
N PHE A 206 31.88 12.12 -48.62
CA PHE A 206 31.02 11.89 -49.78
C PHE A 206 31.06 10.41 -50.19
N PRO A 207 29.91 9.84 -50.63
CA PRO A 207 29.89 8.50 -51.18
C PRO A 207 30.98 8.37 -52.25
N ARG A 208 31.94 7.46 -52.03
CA ARG A 208 32.95 7.19 -53.04
C ARG A 208 32.28 6.46 -54.18
N THR A 209 32.48 6.94 -55.40
CA THR A 209 32.05 6.25 -56.61
C THR A 209 32.74 4.88 -56.60
N ILE A 210 31.96 3.82 -56.43
CA ILE A 210 32.47 2.45 -56.60
C ILE A 210 32.59 2.26 -58.10
N GLU A 211 33.82 2.16 -58.62
CA GLU A 211 34.02 1.76 -60.00
C GLU A 211 33.46 0.35 -60.17
N ALA A 212 32.54 0.19 -61.12
CA ALA A 212 32.01 -1.12 -61.46
C ALA A 212 33.18 -2.01 -61.87
N PRO A 213 33.32 -3.23 -61.33
CA PRO A 213 34.34 -4.15 -61.79
C PRO A 213 34.18 -4.31 -63.30
N ALA A 214 35.27 -4.20 -64.05
CA ALA A 214 35.26 -4.36 -65.49
C ALA A 214 34.83 -5.79 -65.83
N PHE A 215 33.55 -5.96 -66.16
CA PHE A 215 33.04 -7.22 -66.66
C PHE A 215 33.53 -7.42 -68.09
N ASP A 216 34.52 -8.29 -68.27
CA ASP A 216 34.94 -8.72 -69.59
C ASP A 216 33.83 -9.59 -70.21
N SER A 217 32.94 -8.93 -70.95
CA SER A 217 31.81 -9.57 -71.64
C SER A 217 32.22 -10.36 -72.89
N SER A 218 33.51 -10.39 -73.26
CA SER A 218 33.98 -11.08 -74.47
C SER A 218 33.86 -12.60 -74.34
N GLY A 219 34.33 -13.19 -73.22
CA GLY A 219 34.24 -14.63 -72.97
C GLY A 219 32.80 -15.14 -72.82
N VAL A 220 31.90 -14.33 -72.23
CA VAL A 220 30.48 -14.69 -72.08
C VAL A 220 29.76 -14.65 -73.43
N LYS A 221 30.07 -13.67 -74.30
CA LYS A 221 29.48 -13.59 -75.64
C LYS A 221 29.97 -14.73 -76.54
N GLU A 222 31.22 -15.16 -76.43
CA GLU A 222 31.73 -16.34 -77.14
C GLU A 222 31.05 -17.64 -76.69
N LEU A 223 30.82 -17.78 -75.38
CA LEU A 223 30.19 -18.98 -74.80
C LEU A 223 28.67 -19.04 -75.09
N VAL A 224 28.00 -17.89 -75.19
CA VAL A 224 26.59 -17.78 -75.59
C VAL A 224 26.41 -17.87 -77.11
N ALA A 225 27.40 -17.46 -77.90
CA ALA A 225 27.40 -17.59 -79.36
C ALA A 225 27.71 -19.02 -79.85
N ARG A 226 28.28 -19.89 -78.98
CA ARG A 226 28.25 -21.34 -79.19
C ARG A 226 26.80 -21.81 -79.08
N LYS A 227 26.10 -21.71 -80.21
CA LYS A 227 24.71 -22.13 -80.44
C LYS A 227 24.39 -23.44 -79.71
N LEU A 228 23.56 -23.35 -78.66
CA LEU A 228 22.89 -24.48 -78.01
C LEU A 228 22.11 -25.36 -79.03
N THR A 229 21.77 -24.81 -80.19
CA THR A 229 21.03 -25.51 -81.26
C THR A 229 21.85 -26.60 -81.95
N ALA A 230 23.17 -26.44 -82.09
CA ALA A 230 24.01 -27.43 -82.78
C ALA A 230 24.16 -28.74 -81.97
N THR A 231 24.12 -28.65 -80.64
CA THR A 231 24.20 -29.81 -79.74
C THR A 231 22.89 -30.60 -79.66
N HIS A 232 21.74 -29.98 -79.92
CA HIS A 232 20.44 -30.66 -79.88
C HIS A 232 20.09 -31.39 -81.18
N GLU A 233 20.41 -30.83 -82.35
CA GLU A 233 20.13 -31.48 -83.65
C GLU A 233 20.92 -32.78 -83.83
N ALA A 234 22.22 -32.80 -83.45
CA ALA A 234 23.05 -34.01 -83.54
C ALA A 234 22.56 -35.11 -82.58
N ALA A 235 22.15 -34.74 -81.36
CA ALA A 235 21.62 -35.67 -80.38
C ALA A 235 20.26 -36.23 -80.81
N GLU A 236 19.35 -35.39 -81.33
CA GLU A 236 18.06 -35.83 -81.83
C GLU A 236 18.21 -36.82 -83.00
N LYS A 237 19.09 -36.52 -83.96
CA LYS A 237 19.35 -37.42 -85.09
C LYS A 237 19.85 -38.79 -84.63
N ARG A 238 20.78 -38.84 -83.68
CA ARG A 238 21.35 -40.10 -83.17
C ARG A 238 20.30 -40.94 -82.43
N VAL A 239 19.39 -40.31 -81.70
CA VAL A 239 18.27 -41.00 -81.03
C VAL A 239 17.28 -41.55 -82.04
N LEU A 240 16.94 -40.78 -83.08
CA LEU A 240 16.05 -41.24 -84.15
C LEU A 240 16.64 -42.41 -84.94
N GLU A 241 17.93 -42.36 -85.30
CA GLU A 241 18.65 -43.46 -85.95
C GLU A 241 18.66 -44.73 -85.08
N HIS A 242 18.88 -44.57 -83.76
CA HIS A 242 18.81 -45.70 -82.83
C HIS A 242 17.41 -46.33 -82.77
N ILE A 243 16.36 -45.51 -82.76
CA ILE A 243 14.97 -45.98 -82.79
C ILE A 243 14.70 -46.76 -84.08
N ASP A 244 15.14 -46.25 -85.22
CA ASP A 244 14.91 -46.87 -86.53
C ASP A 244 15.55 -48.25 -86.66
N LEU A 245 16.71 -48.47 -86.05
CA LEU A 245 17.46 -49.72 -86.12
C LEU A 245 16.99 -50.78 -85.12
N ASN A 246 16.57 -50.37 -83.92
CA ASN A 246 16.40 -51.30 -82.79
C ASN A 246 14.93 -51.56 -82.41
N PHE A 247 13.97 -50.76 -82.91
CA PHE A 247 12.56 -50.89 -82.54
C PHE A 247 11.68 -51.32 -83.72
N LYS A 248 10.87 -52.38 -83.53
CA LYS A 248 9.89 -52.84 -84.52
C LYS A 248 8.70 -51.87 -84.66
N ASP A 249 8.17 -51.39 -83.53
CA ASP A 249 7.14 -50.36 -83.50
C ASP A 249 7.77 -48.99 -83.23
N LYS A 250 7.94 -48.22 -84.30
CA LYS A 250 8.59 -46.91 -84.27
C LYS A 250 7.72 -45.82 -83.67
N ALA A 251 6.39 -45.98 -83.68
CA ALA A 251 5.46 -44.96 -83.20
C ALA A 251 5.53 -44.82 -81.67
N HIS A 252 5.65 -45.94 -80.97
CA HIS A 252 5.70 -45.97 -79.50
C HIS A 252 7.12 -46.02 -78.92
N ALA A 253 8.16 -46.17 -79.75
CA ALA A 253 9.55 -46.29 -79.31
C ALA A 253 10.01 -45.11 -78.43
N LYS A 254 9.66 -43.87 -78.80
CA LYS A 254 10.01 -42.68 -78.00
C LYS A 254 9.40 -42.71 -76.60
N GLN A 255 8.14 -43.12 -76.49
CA GLN A 255 7.45 -43.20 -75.20
C GLN A 255 8.04 -44.32 -74.33
N PHE A 256 8.35 -45.46 -74.93
CA PHE A 256 9.01 -46.57 -74.23
C PHE A 256 10.40 -46.17 -73.71
N ILE A 257 11.23 -45.53 -74.53
CA ILE A 257 12.56 -45.05 -74.11
C ILE A 257 12.40 -44.06 -72.95
N ARG A 258 11.45 -43.13 -73.03
CA ARG A 258 11.20 -42.18 -71.95
C ARG A 258 10.77 -42.86 -70.66
N GLN A 259 9.81 -43.77 -70.73
CA GLN A 259 9.32 -44.49 -69.55
C GLN A 259 10.39 -45.38 -68.93
N GLY A 260 11.20 -46.06 -69.75
CA GLY A 260 12.31 -46.85 -69.23
C GLY A 260 13.42 -45.97 -68.63
N LEU A 261 13.71 -44.81 -69.23
CA LEU A 261 14.64 -43.84 -68.63
C LEU A 261 14.15 -43.35 -67.25
N ASP A 262 12.85 -43.11 -67.08
CA ASP A 262 12.27 -42.73 -65.79
C ASP A 262 12.41 -43.83 -64.71
N GLN A 263 12.62 -45.08 -65.10
CA GLN A 263 12.82 -46.23 -64.19
C GLN A 263 14.32 -46.55 -63.95
N THR A 264 15.22 -45.69 -64.42
CA THR A 264 16.67 -45.91 -64.33
C THR A 264 17.17 -45.84 -62.88
N GLN A 265 17.97 -46.83 -62.48
CA GLN A 265 18.70 -46.84 -61.21
C GLN A 265 20.22 -46.89 -61.49
N ALA A 266 20.97 -47.80 -60.85
CA ALA A 266 22.41 -47.93 -61.08
C ALA A 266 22.76 -48.54 -62.46
N ASN A 267 21.90 -49.44 -62.96
CA ASN A 267 22.09 -50.12 -64.24
C ASN A 267 21.00 -49.71 -65.24
N CYS A 268 21.32 -49.74 -66.53
CA CYS A 268 20.42 -49.43 -67.63
C CYS A 268 19.24 -50.41 -67.64
N PRO A 269 17.98 -49.91 -67.58
CA PRO A 269 16.81 -50.77 -67.52
C PRO A 269 16.52 -51.50 -68.84
N PHE A 270 17.17 -51.11 -69.94
CA PHE A 270 17.00 -51.74 -71.25
C PHE A 270 17.97 -52.90 -71.51
N CYS A 271 19.23 -52.78 -71.08
CA CYS A 271 20.27 -53.76 -71.38
C CYS A 271 21.01 -54.30 -70.14
N GLY A 272 20.72 -53.78 -68.94
CA GLY A 272 21.33 -54.20 -67.67
C GLY A 272 22.76 -53.70 -67.42
N GLN A 273 23.33 -52.87 -68.29
CA GLN A 273 24.70 -52.34 -68.14
C GLN A 273 24.82 -51.28 -67.03
N ASP A 274 25.93 -51.25 -66.29
CA ASP A 274 26.24 -50.21 -65.29
C ASP A 274 26.37 -48.83 -65.98
N LEU A 275 25.66 -47.83 -65.45
CA LEU A 275 25.59 -46.49 -66.04
C LEU A 275 26.69 -45.54 -65.59
N LYS A 276 27.58 -45.93 -64.66
CA LYS A 276 28.65 -45.06 -64.14
C LYS A 276 29.56 -44.47 -65.24
N ASN A 277 29.81 -45.23 -66.30
CA ASN A 277 30.65 -44.80 -67.43
C ASN A 277 29.83 -44.54 -68.71
N ALA A 278 28.50 -44.41 -68.61
CA ALA A 278 27.65 -44.22 -69.79
C ALA A 278 27.97 -42.93 -70.55
N ALA A 279 28.47 -41.90 -69.86
CA ALA A 279 28.90 -40.64 -70.46
C ALA A 279 30.12 -40.80 -71.39
N ASP A 280 31.00 -41.78 -71.16
CA ASP A 280 32.17 -42.03 -72.01
C ASP A 280 31.80 -42.65 -73.37
N LEU A 281 30.58 -43.20 -73.50
CA LEU A 281 30.03 -43.73 -74.75
C LEU A 281 29.45 -42.63 -75.67
N LEU A 282 29.35 -41.38 -75.17
CA LEU A 282 28.85 -40.22 -75.91
C LEU A 282 29.98 -39.36 -76.52
N LYS A 283 31.22 -39.89 -76.57
CA LYS A 283 32.33 -39.27 -77.30
C LYS A 283 32.13 -39.33 -78.82
#